data_AF-A0A5N6MR39-F1
#
_entry.id   AF-A0A5N6MR39-F1
#
_cell.length_a   1.000
_cell.length_b   1.000
_cell.length_c   1.000
_cell.angle_alpha   90.00
_cell.angle_beta   90.00
_cell.angle_gamma   90.00
#
_symmetry.space_group_name_H-M   'P 1'
#
loop_
_entity.id
_entity.type
_entity.pdbx_description
1 polymer ?
#
loop_
_entity_poly.entity_id
_entity_poly.type
_entity_poly.pdbx_seq_one_letter_code
_entity_poly.pdbx_strand_id
1 'polypeptide(L)'
;MAHDAHHCCWSVPGETMNPGKTASGENRWRLVAAALADPRRLHLYARAVLAADDGAPLDPAGLTSAEAKSLAVLQQAGLLDVRENRVAPSPAVFRDLLAAGVRPPDSSARRFLVSGRVETYPRKRADRLELLHFLAGEVFEHARPPEPGLRPVLTEKELTTRLAKFTADPASIRRYLVDEGIVARDASGTQYWLTRPRPAEGMEFA
;
A
#
# COMPACT_ATOMS: atom_id res chain seq x y z
N MET A 1 8.70 62.94 -23.14
CA MET A 1 9.17 62.71 -21.75
C MET A 1 8.51 61.44 -21.25
N ALA A 2 9.28 60.64 -20.52
CA ALA A 2 9.11 59.23 -20.23
C ALA A 2 7.76 58.83 -19.58
N HIS A 3 7.34 57.58 -19.79
CA HIS A 3 7.24 56.61 -18.70
C HIS A 3 7.20 55.16 -19.24
N ASP A 4 8.18 54.39 -18.78
CA ASP A 4 8.22 52.93 -18.71
C ASP A 4 7.07 52.38 -17.87
N ALA A 5 6.56 51.19 -18.24
CA ALA A 5 5.95 50.24 -17.31
C ALA A 5 5.95 48.81 -17.89
N HIS A 6 7.09 48.14 -17.69
CA HIS A 6 7.27 46.74 -17.26
C HIS A 6 6.12 45.72 -17.43
N HIS A 7 6.43 44.68 -18.23
CA HIS A 7 6.39 43.25 -17.91
C HIS A 7 5.50 42.77 -16.73
N CYS A 8 4.51 41.93 -17.04
CA CYS A 8 4.40 40.58 -16.46
C CYS A 8 3.39 39.72 -17.26
N CYS A 9 3.92 38.85 -18.11
CA CYS A 9 3.19 37.72 -18.68
C CYS A 9 3.53 36.49 -17.83
N TRP A 10 2.64 36.09 -16.93
CA TRP A 10 2.73 34.79 -16.25
C TRP A 10 1.95 33.78 -17.08
N SER A 11 2.67 32.93 -17.79
CA SER A 11 2.13 31.74 -18.45
C SER A 11 2.25 30.57 -17.47
N VAL A 12 1.13 29.91 -17.16
CA VAL A 12 1.08 28.67 -16.37
C VAL A 12 1.17 27.49 -17.34
N PRO A 13 2.20 26.63 -17.30
CA PRO A 13 2.15 25.35 -17.98
C PRO A 13 1.32 24.39 -17.13
N GLY A 14 0.19 23.93 -17.68
CA GLY A 14 -0.56 22.81 -17.15
C GLY A 14 0.29 21.53 -17.25
N GLU A 15 0.86 21.14 -16.12
CA GLU A 15 1.58 19.89 -15.94
C GLU A 15 0.56 18.74 -15.97
N THR A 16 0.61 17.96 -17.04
CA THR A 16 -0.14 16.71 -17.17
C THR A 16 0.41 15.70 -16.17
N MET A 17 -0.33 15.47 -15.11
CA MET A 17 -0.10 14.40 -14.15
C MET A 17 0.00 13.05 -14.89
N ASN A 18 1.21 12.49 -14.93
CA ASN A 18 1.51 11.20 -15.56
C ASN A 18 1.22 10.06 -14.57
N PRO A 19 0.21 9.19 -14.78
CA PRO A 19 0.00 8.02 -13.93
C PRO A 19 0.97 6.90 -14.35
N GLY A 20 2.24 7.07 -14.03
CA GLY A 20 3.29 6.10 -14.34
C GLY A 20 3.97 5.57 -13.09
N LYS A 21 3.37 4.59 -12.38
CA LYS A 21 4.12 3.57 -11.59
C LYS A 21 3.26 2.47 -10.92
N THR A 22 2.51 1.70 -11.71
CA THR A 22 2.11 0.31 -11.33
C THR A 22 2.40 -0.71 -12.44
N ALA A 23 2.76 -0.23 -13.64
CA ALA A 23 2.92 -1.04 -14.84
C ALA A 23 4.12 -2.03 -14.83
N SER A 24 5.03 -1.96 -13.87
CA SER A 24 6.24 -2.80 -13.88
C SER A 24 5.99 -4.24 -13.41
N GLY A 25 5.11 -4.45 -12.43
CA GLY A 25 4.74 -5.78 -11.94
C GLY A 25 3.73 -6.48 -12.83
N GLU A 26 2.68 -5.75 -13.23
CA GLU A 26 1.59 -6.27 -14.08
C GLU A 26 2.06 -6.71 -15.48
N ASN A 27 3.08 -6.06 -16.04
CA ASN A 27 3.62 -6.46 -17.34
C ASN A 27 4.65 -7.61 -17.23
N ARG A 28 5.37 -7.75 -16.09
CA ARG A 28 6.37 -8.83 -15.93
C ARG A 28 5.74 -10.21 -15.82
N TRP A 29 4.63 -10.38 -15.09
CA TRP A 29 3.99 -11.70 -14.98
C TRP A 29 3.42 -12.17 -16.33
N ARG A 30 2.92 -11.24 -17.16
CA ARG A 30 2.44 -11.54 -18.51
C ARG A 30 3.56 -12.05 -19.41
N LEU A 31 4.76 -11.47 -19.33
CA LEU A 31 5.92 -11.91 -20.09
C LEU A 31 6.37 -13.33 -19.69
N VAL A 32 6.41 -13.62 -18.38
CA VAL A 32 6.72 -14.97 -17.87
C VAL A 32 5.68 -15.99 -18.32
N ALA A 33 4.39 -15.67 -18.15
CA ALA A 33 3.30 -16.55 -18.58
C ALA A 33 3.32 -16.81 -20.09
N ALA A 34 3.50 -15.77 -20.92
CA ALA A 34 3.58 -15.91 -22.37
C ALA A 34 4.83 -16.69 -22.82
N ALA A 35 5.96 -16.53 -22.14
CA ALA A 35 7.17 -17.29 -22.43
C ALA A 35 6.95 -18.78 -22.18
N LEU A 36 6.33 -19.14 -21.05
CA LEU A 36 6.11 -20.55 -20.65
C LEU A 36 4.86 -21.19 -21.28
N ALA A 37 3.93 -20.41 -21.83
CA ALA A 37 2.75 -20.93 -22.52
C ALA A 37 3.07 -21.63 -23.86
N ASP A 38 4.24 -21.35 -24.44
CA ASP A 38 4.70 -22.03 -25.66
C ASP A 38 5.43 -23.33 -25.30
N PRO A 39 4.98 -24.49 -25.83
CA PRO A 39 5.56 -25.78 -25.48
C PRO A 39 7.05 -25.92 -25.74
N ARG A 40 7.58 -25.27 -26.79
CA ARG A 40 9.02 -25.36 -27.12
C ARG A 40 9.86 -24.62 -26.10
N ARG A 41 9.40 -23.45 -25.68
CA ARG A 41 10.05 -22.64 -24.64
C ARG A 41 9.93 -23.29 -23.27
N LEU A 42 8.76 -23.84 -22.94
CA LEU A 42 8.56 -24.59 -21.70
C LEU A 42 9.50 -25.80 -21.61
N HIS A 43 9.65 -26.55 -22.71
CA HIS A 43 10.54 -27.70 -22.76
C HIS A 43 12.02 -27.31 -22.65
N LEU A 44 12.45 -26.24 -23.34
CA LEU A 44 13.82 -25.72 -23.21
C LEU A 44 14.12 -25.24 -21.79
N TYR A 45 13.16 -24.55 -21.15
CA TYR A 45 13.29 -24.14 -19.76
C TYR A 45 13.44 -25.34 -18.82
N ALA A 46 12.58 -26.36 -18.96
CA ALA A 46 12.67 -27.59 -18.15
C ALA A 46 14.01 -28.31 -18.34
N ARG A 47 14.49 -28.43 -19.59
CA ARG A 47 15.81 -29.02 -19.88
C ARG A 47 16.94 -28.24 -19.23
N ALA A 48 16.91 -26.91 -19.26
CA ALA A 48 17.92 -26.07 -18.60
C ALA A 48 17.90 -26.22 -17.07
N VAL A 49 16.72 -26.37 -16.46
CA VAL A 49 16.57 -26.63 -15.01
C VAL A 49 17.20 -27.97 -14.63
N LEU A 50 16.84 -29.05 -15.33
CA LEU A 50 17.36 -30.39 -15.05
C LEU A 50 18.87 -30.48 -15.28
N ALA A 51 19.35 -29.94 -16.40
CA ALA A 51 20.78 -29.89 -16.73
C ALA A 51 21.61 -29.15 -15.66
N ALA A 52 21.07 -28.06 -15.10
CA ALA A 52 21.72 -27.34 -14.02
C ALA A 52 21.74 -28.13 -12.70
N ASP A 53 20.67 -28.85 -12.37
CA ASP A 53 20.57 -29.69 -11.17
C ASP A 53 21.52 -30.90 -11.24
N ASP A 54 21.64 -31.50 -12.44
CA ASP A 54 22.58 -32.58 -12.74
C ASP A 54 24.06 -32.11 -12.79
N GLY A 55 24.33 -30.82 -12.61
CA GLY A 55 25.68 -30.25 -12.67
C GLY A 55 26.29 -30.18 -14.07
N ALA A 56 25.47 -30.40 -15.11
CA ALA A 56 25.87 -30.41 -16.51
C ALA A 56 25.03 -29.38 -17.31
N PRO A 57 25.21 -28.07 -17.06
CA PRO A 57 24.36 -27.03 -17.66
C PRO A 57 24.47 -27.00 -19.19
N LEU A 58 23.41 -26.58 -19.86
CA LEU A 58 23.39 -26.48 -21.32
C LEU A 58 24.41 -25.44 -21.79
N ASP A 59 25.20 -25.79 -22.80
CA ASP A 59 26.06 -24.85 -23.52
C ASP A 59 25.23 -24.10 -24.57
N PRO A 60 25.14 -22.75 -24.52
CA PRO A 60 24.42 -21.97 -25.53
C PRO A 60 24.96 -22.17 -26.96
N ALA A 61 26.25 -22.49 -27.14
CA ALA A 61 26.83 -22.74 -28.46
C ALA A 61 26.36 -24.06 -29.10
N GLY A 62 25.88 -25.01 -28.28
CA GLY A 62 25.35 -26.29 -28.72
C GLY A 62 23.87 -26.27 -29.12
N LEU A 63 23.19 -25.12 -28.99
CA LEU A 63 21.77 -24.99 -29.29
C LEU A 63 21.50 -24.82 -30.79
N THR A 64 20.41 -25.41 -31.26
CA THR A 64 19.90 -25.15 -32.61
C THR A 64 19.43 -23.70 -32.75
N SER A 65 19.30 -23.19 -33.99
CA SER A 65 18.81 -21.82 -34.21
C SER A 65 17.39 -21.58 -33.66
N ALA A 66 16.55 -22.60 -33.59
CA ALA A 66 15.21 -22.50 -32.99
C ALA A 66 15.27 -22.44 -31.45
N GLU A 67 16.18 -23.19 -30.84
CA GLU A 67 16.43 -23.14 -29.40
C GLU A 67 17.11 -21.83 -29.00
N ALA A 68 18.03 -21.29 -29.80
CA ALA A 68 18.65 -19.99 -29.55
C ALA A 68 17.61 -18.86 -29.53
N LYS A 69 16.61 -18.89 -30.43
CA LYS A 69 15.47 -17.95 -30.39
C LYS A 69 14.62 -18.12 -29.13
N SER A 70 14.37 -19.37 -28.75
CA SER A 70 13.61 -19.69 -27.53
C SER A 70 14.35 -19.25 -26.27
N LEU A 71 15.68 -19.43 -26.23
CA LEU A 71 16.57 -18.98 -25.18
C LEU A 71 16.53 -17.46 -25.01
N ALA A 72 16.59 -16.70 -26.12
CA ALA A 72 16.51 -15.25 -26.07
C ALA A 72 15.21 -14.75 -25.43
N VAL A 73 14.07 -15.37 -25.75
CA VAL A 73 12.77 -15.02 -25.14
C VAL A 73 12.73 -15.37 -23.65
N LEU A 74 13.26 -16.53 -23.27
CA LEU A 74 13.31 -16.97 -21.87
C LEU A 74 14.27 -16.09 -21.04
N GLN A 75 15.39 -15.67 -21.62
CA GLN A 75 16.31 -14.71 -21.01
C GLN A 75 15.66 -13.34 -20.85
N GLN A 76 14.93 -12.85 -21.87
CA GLN A 76 14.20 -11.59 -21.80
C GLN A 76 13.10 -11.63 -20.72
N ALA A 77 12.45 -12.78 -20.53
CA ALA A 77 11.49 -13.01 -19.46
C ALA A 77 12.16 -13.17 -18.07
N GLY A 78 13.50 -13.21 -17.99
CA GLY A 78 14.24 -13.38 -16.74
C GLY A 78 14.19 -14.80 -16.18
N LEU A 79 13.81 -15.80 -16.99
CA LEU A 79 13.70 -17.21 -16.59
C LEU A 79 15.05 -17.94 -16.68
N LEU A 80 15.93 -17.50 -17.57
CA LEU A 80 17.25 -18.08 -17.79
C LEU A 80 18.32 -16.97 -17.76
N ASP A 81 19.44 -17.26 -17.11
CA ASP A 81 20.66 -16.47 -17.16
C ASP A 81 21.66 -17.15 -18.10
N VAL A 82 22.10 -16.42 -19.13
CA VAL A 82 23.09 -16.92 -20.08
C VAL A 82 24.46 -16.34 -19.74
N ARG A 83 25.43 -17.24 -19.58
CA ARG A 83 26.86 -16.92 -19.49
C ARG A 83 27.56 -17.55 -20.69
N GLU A 84 28.83 -17.20 -20.92
CA GLU A 84 29.59 -17.57 -22.11
C GLU A 84 29.52 -19.05 -22.50
N ASN A 85 29.42 -19.96 -21.52
CA ASN A 85 29.40 -21.41 -21.75
C ASN A 85 28.29 -22.15 -20.99
N ARG A 86 27.31 -21.43 -20.42
CA ARG A 86 26.25 -22.08 -19.64
C ARG A 86 24.96 -21.28 -19.64
N VAL A 87 23.86 -22.02 -19.71
CA VAL A 87 22.50 -21.55 -19.45
C VAL A 87 22.09 -22.04 -18.06
N ALA A 88 21.73 -21.11 -17.17
CA ALA A 88 21.29 -21.42 -15.82
C ALA A 88 19.86 -20.90 -15.57
N PRO A 89 19.00 -21.63 -14.83
CA PRO A 89 17.70 -21.12 -14.43
C PRO A 89 17.83 -19.98 -13.41
N SER A 90 17.01 -18.94 -13.56
CA SER A 90 16.99 -17.81 -12.65
C SER A 90 15.69 -17.79 -11.81
N PRO A 91 15.75 -18.07 -10.50
CA PRO A 91 14.58 -17.95 -9.62
C PRO A 91 14.24 -16.50 -9.26
N ALA A 92 15.09 -15.54 -9.64
CA ALA A 92 14.95 -14.13 -9.27
C ALA A 92 13.64 -13.53 -9.76
N VAL A 93 13.24 -13.81 -11.01
CA VAL A 93 11.99 -13.28 -11.56
C VAL A 93 10.76 -13.70 -10.75
N PHE A 94 10.71 -14.94 -10.26
CA PHE A 94 9.59 -15.41 -9.45
C PHE A 94 9.56 -14.75 -8.08
N ARG A 95 10.73 -14.56 -7.44
CA ARG A 95 10.81 -13.81 -6.18
C ARG A 95 10.37 -12.36 -6.35
N ASP A 96 10.82 -11.71 -7.42
CA ASP A 96 10.45 -10.33 -7.75
C ASP A 96 8.95 -10.20 -8.01
N LEU A 97 8.36 -11.16 -8.75
CA LEU A 97 6.92 -11.20 -9.03
C LEU A 97 6.10 -11.41 -7.75
N LEU A 98 6.53 -12.32 -6.87
CA LEU A 98 5.89 -12.55 -5.59
C LEU A 98 6.00 -11.30 -4.70
N ALA A 99 7.16 -10.66 -4.64
CA ALA A 99 7.36 -9.42 -3.89
C ALA A 99 6.53 -8.26 -4.45
N ALA A 100 6.38 -8.16 -5.78
CA ALA A 100 5.59 -7.12 -6.43
C ALA A 100 4.07 -7.27 -6.17
N GLY A 101 3.60 -8.49 -5.90
CA GLY A 101 2.21 -8.79 -5.53
C GLY A 101 1.92 -8.69 -4.02
N VAL A 102 2.95 -8.62 -3.17
CA VAL A 102 2.79 -8.37 -1.74
C VAL A 102 2.48 -6.89 -1.56
N ARG A 103 1.18 -6.57 -1.61
CA ARG A 103 0.71 -5.37 -0.92
C ARG A 103 1.05 -5.59 0.56
N PRO A 104 1.67 -4.63 1.26
CA PRO A 104 1.80 -4.71 2.71
C PRO A 104 0.44 -5.11 3.28
N PRO A 105 0.37 -6.05 4.23
CA PRO A 105 -0.90 -6.37 4.87
C PRO A 105 -1.51 -5.03 5.28
N ASP A 106 -2.76 -4.79 4.88
CA ASP A 106 -3.44 -3.53 5.16
C ASP A 106 -3.21 -3.22 6.64
N SER A 107 -2.34 -2.25 6.92
CA SER A 107 -2.07 -1.85 8.29
C SER A 107 -3.28 -1.09 8.78
N SER A 108 -4.00 -0.41 7.90
CA SER A 108 -5.05 0.51 8.28
C SER A 108 -6.08 -0.14 9.21
N ALA A 109 -6.55 0.67 10.16
CA ALA A 109 -7.64 0.32 11.06
C ALA A 109 -8.90 -0.21 10.35
N ARG A 110 -9.06 0.07 9.05
CA ARG A 110 -10.19 -0.36 8.22
C ARG A 110 -10.32 -1.87 8.15
N ARG A 111 -9.25 -2.64 8.32
CA ARG A 111 -9.31 -4.12 8.39
C ARG A 111 -10.15 -4.65 9.55
N PHE A 112 -10.32 -3.85 10.61
CA PHE A 112 -11.15 -4.21 11.77
C PHE A 112 -12.61 -3.78 11.59
N LEU A 113 -12.93 -3.16 10.45
CA LEU A 113 -14.28 -2.74 10.10
C LEU A 113 -14.87 -3.73 9.11
N VAL A 114 -16.00 -4.30 9.46
CA VAL A 114 -16.87 -5.04 8.55
C VAL A 114 -18.06 -4.15 8.26
N SER A 115 -18.26 -3.79 6.99
CA SER A 115 -19.29 -2.82 6.58
C SER A 115 -19.24 -1.49 7.36
N GLY A 116 -18.02 -1.02 7.69
CA GLY A 116 -17.81 0.22 8.46
C GLY A 116 -17.99 0.11 9.97
N ARG A 117 -18.23 -1.11 10.51
CA ARG A 117 -18.42 -1.35 11.94
C ARG A 117 -17.35 -2.24 12.54
N VAL A 118 -16.94 -1.92 13.76
CA VAL A 118 -16.07 -2.74 14.60
C VAL A 118 -16.86 -3.94 15.09
N GLU A 119 -16.67 -5.09 14.44
CA GLU A 119 -17.25 -6.36 14.89
C GLU A 119 -16.36 -7.06 15.92
N THR A 120 -15.04 -7.00 15.73
CA THR A 120 -14.06 -7.63 16.63
C THR A 120 -13.06 -6.61 17.13
N TYR A 121 -12.95 -6.50 18.45
CA TYR A 121 -11.96 -5.63 19.06
C TYR A 121 -10.57 -6.32 19.10
N PRO A 122 -9.48 -5.68 18.61
CA PRO A 122 -8.19 -6.34 18.49
C PRO A 122 -7.57 -6.74 19.84
N ARG A 123 -6.93 -7.92 19.88
CA ARG A 123 -6.20 -8.39 21.08
C ARG A 123 -4.79 -7.81 21.22
N LYS A 124 -4.13 -7.50 20.09
CA LYS A 124 -2.80 -6.89 20.09
C LYS A 124 -2.92 -5.40 20.38
N ARG A 125 -2.07 -4.88 21.29
CA ARG A 125 -2.13 -3.47 21.69
C ARG A 125 -1.88 -2.51 20.53
N ALA A 126 -0.92 -2.80 19.66
CA ALA A 126 -0.61 -1.97 18.50
C ALA A 126 -1.84 -1.80 17.59
N ASP A 127 -2.50 -2.91 17.25
CA ASP A 127 -3.72 -2.94 16.44
C ASP A 127 -4.89 -2.19 17.12
N ARG A 128 -5.03 -2.31 18.45
CA ARG A 128 -6.04 -1.52 19.20
C ARG A 128 -5.79 -0.03 19.08
N LEU A 129 -4.55 0.40 19.30
CA LEU A 129 -4.19 1.82 19.24
C LEU A 129 -4.48 2.39 17.84
N GLU A 130 -4.16 1.64 16.80
CA GLU A 130 -4.46 2.00 15.42
C GLU A 130 -5.96 2.16 15.18
N LEU A 131 -6.78 1.19 15.62
CA LEU A 131 -8.23 1.29 15.55
C LEU A 131 -8.77 2.52 16.30
N LEU A 132 -8.31 2.73 17.54
CA LEU A 132 -8.77 3.84 18.38
C LEU A 132 -8.40 5.21 17.77
N HIS A 133 -7.20 5.36 17.21
CA HIS A 133 -6.82 6.58 16.51
C HIS A 133 -7.69 6.85 15.28
N PHE A 134 -7.98 5.82 14.50
CA PHE A 134 -8.88 5.94 13.35
C PHE A 134 -10.28 6.40 13.78
N LEU A 135 -10.88 5.74 14.78
CA LEU A 135 -12.22 6.10 15.28
C LEU A 135 -12.23 7.52 15.86
N ALA A 136 -11.16 7.93 16.53
CA ALA A 136 -11.03 9.29 17.05
C ALA A 136 -10.99 10.32 15.91
N GLY A 137 -10.25 10.05 14.82
CA GLY A 137 -10.24 10.88 13.62
C GLY A 137 -11.65 11.06 13.04
N GLU A 138 -12.33 9.96 12.73
CA GLU A 138 -13.69 9.97 12.14
C GLU A 138 -14.72 10.67 13.02
N VAL A 139 -14.63 10.50 14.34
CA VAL A 139 -15.57 11.11 15.28
C VAL A 139 -15.37 12.61 15.41
N PHE A 140 -14.12 13.09 15.33
CA PHE A 140 -13.78 14.49 15.55
C PHE A 140 -13.58 15.31 14.26
N GLU A 141 -13.54 14.68 13.08
CA GLU A 141 -13.31 15.33 11.77
C GLU A 141 -14.18 16.58 11.54
N HIS A 142 -15.45 16.53 11.97
CA HIS A 142 -16.40 17.64 11.83
C HIS A 142 -16.82 18.24 13.18
N ALA A 143 -16.03 18.04 14.24
CA ALA A 143 -16.24 18.73 15.50
C ALA A 143 -15.85 20.21 15.31
N ARG A 144 -16.81 21.12 15.42
CA ARG A 144 -16.55 22.56 15.34
C ARG A 144 -16.12 23.08 16.71
N PRO A 145 -15.08 23.92 16.80
CA PRO A 145 -14.76 24.58 18.06
C PRO A 145 -15.86 25.56 18.45
N PRO A 146 -16.06 25.79 19.76
CA PRO A 146 -17.09 26.72 20.24
C PRO A 146 -16.82 28.15 19.78
N GLU A 147 -15.54 28.53 19.67
CA GLU A 147 -15.09 29.82 19.15
C GLU A 147 -13.84 29.65 18.28
N PRO A 148 -13.56 30.58 17.35
CA PRO A 148 -12.32 30.58 16.59
C PRO A 148 -11.09 30.58 17.48
N GLY A 149 -10.10 29.74 17.18
CA GLY A 149 -8.86 29.61 17.96
C GLY A 149 -8.96 28.69 19.19
N LEU A 150 -10.14 28.17 19.51
CA LEU A 150 -10.29 27.09 20.49
C LEU A 150 -10.27 25.71 19.82
N ARG A 151 -10.01 24.68 20.63
CA ARG A 151 -10.09 23.28 20.17
C ARG A 151 -11.55 22.82 20.06
N PRO A 152 -11.86 21.88 19.15
CA PRO A 152 -13.14 21.18 19.17
C PRO A 152 -13.36 20.41 20.46
N VAL A 153 -14.59 20.49 20.98
CA VAL A 153 -15.03 19.76 22.17
C VAL A 153 -16.35 19.09 21.85
N LEU A 154 -16.47 17.81 22.21
CA LEU A 154 -17.71 17.05 22.11
C LEU A 154 -18.25 16.80 23.51
N THR A 155 -19.56 16.92 23.67
CA THR A 155 -20.25 16.40 24.86
C THR A 155 -20.22 14.88 24.89
N GLU A 156 -20.42 14.29 26.07
CA GLU A 156 -20.60 12.85 26.23
C GLU A 156 -21.66 12.29 25.24
N LYS A 157 -22.79 13.00 25.10
CA LYS A 157 -23.89 12.57 24.21
C LYS A 157 -23.47 12.57 22.74
N GLU A 158 -22.78 13.62 22.29
CA GLU A 158 -22.31 13.72 20.92
C GLU A 158 -21.26 12.66 20.61
N LEU A 159 -20.27 12.50 21.50
CA LEU A 159 -19.24 11.48 21.36
C LEU A 159 -19.84 10.08 21.26
N THR A 160 -20.76 9.73 22.17
CA THR A 160 -21.48 8.45 22.16
C THR A 160 -22.27 8.25 20.86
N THR A 161 -23.00 9.27 20.42
CA THR A 161 -23.82 9.21 19.20
C THR A 161 -22.98 9.00 17.95
N ARG A 162 -21.82 9.68 17.85
CA ARG A 162 -20.90 9.52 16.73
C ARG A 162 -20.24 8.14 16.75
N LEU A 163 -19.82 7.64 17.92
CA LEU A 163 -19.24 6.30 18.07
C LEU A 163 -20.23 5.17 17.74
N ALA A 164 -21.53 5.34 18.01
CA ALA A 164 -22.56 4.34 17.71
C ALA A 164 -22.69 3.99 16.21
N LYS A 165 -22.17 4.85 15.33
CA LYS A 165 -22.06 4.56 13.89
C LYS A 165 -21.07 3.42 13.61
N PHE A 166 -20.04 3.30 14.44
CA PHE A 166 -18.92 2.38 14.24
C PHE A 166 -18.97 1.15 15.14
N THR A 167 -19.66 1.20 16.28
CA THR A 167 -19.68 0.09 17.23
C THR A 167 -21.04 -0.07 17.91
N ALA A 168 -21.36 -1.29 18.33
CA ALA A 168 -22.51 -1.57 19.19
C ALA A 168 -22.26 -1.16 20.65
N ASP A 169 -21.01 -0.98 21.07
CA ASP A 169 -20.63 -0.58 22.43
C ASP A 169 -19.79 0.72 22.43
N PRO A 170 -20.44 1.88 22.19
CA PRO A 170 -19.76 3.17 22.16
C PRO A 170 -19.19 3.57 23.53
N ALA A 171 -19.75 3.07 24.63
CA ALA A 171 -19.29 3.39 25.98
C ALA A 171 -17.90 2.78 26.26
N SER A 172 -17.68 1.51 25.88
CA SER A 172 -16.37 0.87 25.99
C SER A 172 -15.33 1.54 25.12
N ILE A 173 -15.65 1.85 23.86
CA ILE A 173 -14.70 2.55 22.97
C ILE A 173 -14.34 3.93 23.53
N ARG A 174 -15.31 4.69 24.04
CA ARG A 174 -15.06 5.98 24.69
C ARG A 174 -14.10 5.84 25.88
N ARG A 175 -14.30 4.82 26.71
CA ARG A 175 -13.40 4.54 27.84
C ARG A 175 -11.99 4.22 27.38
N TYR A 176 -11.84 3.36 26.37
CA TYR A 176 -10.52 3.01 25.83
C TYR A 176 -9.79 4.20 25.19
N LEU A 177 -10.53 5.11 24.53
CA LEU A 177 -9.98 6.36 23.99
C LEU A 177 -9.38 7.24 25.10
N VAL A 178 -10.01 7.28 26.27
CA VAL A 178 -9.52 8.01 27.45
C VAL A 178 -8.37 7.27 28.11
N ASP A 179 -8.50 5.96 28.31
CA ASP A 179 -7.49 5.12 28.98
C ASP A 179 -6.15 5.13 28.20
N GLU A 180 -6.19 5.16 26.86
CA GLU A 180 -5.00 5.26 26.01
C GLU A 180 -4.53 6.72 25.77
N GLY A 181 -5.22 7.71 26.34
CA GLY A 181 -4.85 9.13 26.26
C GLY A 181 -4.94 9.74 24.87
N ILE A 182 -5.82 9.20 24.01
CA ILE A 182 -6.12 9.71 22.66
C ILE A 182 -7.16 10.84 22.75
N VAL A 183 -8.10 10.67 23.67
CA VAL A 183 -9.12 11.65 24.05
C VAL A 183 -8.93 11.97 25.53
N ALA A 184 -9.00 13.24 25.93
CA ALA A 184 -9.16 13.62 27.32
C ALA A 184 -10.59 14.04 27.60
N ARG A 185 -10.92 14.04 28.90
CA ARG A 185 -12.21 14.48 29.41
C ARG A 185 -12.03 15.50 30.54
N ASP A 186 -13.05 16.33 30.74
CA ASP A 186 -13.14 17.21 31.91
C ASP A 186 -13.37 16.39 33.21
N ALA A 187 -13.22 17.05 34.36
CA ALA A 187 -13.39 16.41 35.66
C ALA A 187 -14.80 15.86 35.91
N SER A 188 -15.82 16.51 35.31
CA SER A 188 -17.22 16.05 35.34
C SER A 188 -17.50 14.89 34.38
N GLY A 189 -16.58 14.58 33.45
CA GLY A 189 -16.75 13.53 32.44
C GLY A 189 -17.77 13.86 31.34
N THR A 190 -18.15 15.13 31.22
CA THR A 190 -19.19 15.64 30.33
C THR A 190 -18.65 16.16 29.01
N GLN A 191 -17.39 16.58 28.97
CA GLN A 191 -16.73 17.14 27.80
C GLN A 191 -15.50 16.34 27.41
N TYR A 192 -15.27 16.19 26.11
CA TYR A 192 -14.21 15.37 25.53
C TYR A 192 -13.50 16.13 24.42
N TRP A 193 -12.18 15.98 24.33
CA TRP A 193 -11.36 16.59 23.28
C TRP A 193 -10.17 15.69 22.91
N LEU A 194 -9.68 15.79 21.67
CA LEU A 194 -8.49 15.08 21.24
C LEU A 194 -7.24 15.60 21.97
N THR A 195 -6.38 14.69 22.42
CA THR A 195 -5.09 14.99 23.06
C THR A 195 -3.90 14.58 22.21
N ARG A 196 -4.07 13.55 21.36
CA ARG A 196 -3.05 13.08 20.43
C ARG A 196 -3.68 12.79 19.06
N PRO A 197 -3.63 13.74 18.12
CA PRO A 197 -3.92 13.43 16.74
C PRO A 197 -2.72 12.62 16.20
N ARG A 198 -2.88 11.31 16.01
CA ARG A 198 -2.07 10.65 14.98
C ARG A 198 -2.89 10.80 13.70
N PRO A 199 -2.41 11.54 12.69
CA PRO A 199 -3.08 11.52 11.40
C PRO A 199 -3.07 10.07 10.90
N ALA A 200 -4.23 9.56 10.50
CA ALA A 200 -4.26 8.38 9.67
C ALA A 200 -3.41 8.67 8.43
N GLU A 201 -2.70 7.67 7.91
CA GLU A 201 -1.89 7.83 6.70
C GLU A 201 -2.79 8.43 5.57
N GLY A 202 -2.52 9.68 5.18
CA GLY A 202 -3.33 10.45 4.21
C GLY A 202 -4.31 11.50 4.77
N MET A 203 -4.32 11.79 6.07
CA MET A 203 -5.22 12.79 6.67
C MET A 203 -4.41 13.93 7.31
N GLU A 204 -4.14 15.02 6.59
CA GLU A 204 -3.61 16.25 7.20
C GLU A 204 -4.74 16.98 7.95
N PHE A 205 -4.49 17.35 9.20
CA PHE A 205 -5.39 18.24 9.94
C PHE A 205 -4.96 19.69 9.66
N ALA A 206 -5.88 20.47 9.10
CA ALA A 206 -5.75 21.93 8.94
C ALA A 206 -5.84 22.66 10.29
#